data_AF-A0A924Y4D1-F1
#
_entry.id   AF-A0A924Y4D1-F1
#
_cell.length_a   1.000
_cell.length_b   1.000
_cell.length_c   1.000
_cell.angle_alpha   90.00
_cell.angle_beta   90.00
_cell.angle_gamma   90.00
#
_symmetry.space_group_name_H-M   'P 1'
#
loop_
_entity.id
_entity.type
_entity.pdbx_description
1 polymer ?
#
loop_
_entity_poly.entity_id
_entity_poly.type
_entity_poly.pdbx_seq_one_letter_code
_entity_poly.pdbx_strand_id
1 'polypeptide(L)'
;MAFHQPHGFSLRRLWSQITLITALLLAGCASAGGATSSIQLLGPRSADDVVRDFLSAWNNLDYSAMYGLLSPQSREIVAADEFVVTYEDTTAVLGLTGVQFDVRDAQVQGQSAAVSYDVTLQSNVFGEVADAGRTMRLVQSPDGWRVAWSTMDIFDVLVSGSRLTVDADRQPRANILDRNGNVLVEQGGTVITLYAIRQTIPNEADCAVLLGDVLQKQPDDILVFFAPYAAETLFYVGEVDPETERQYDAQLTELCNITPNLRIERQTRRYVGHGAASHVTGYISTIPADQLETYLSQGYRESDLVGLAGIEQAYDQMLGGQASQTLRIVESGGVTLRELAGAEGIEPQQVTLTVDRDLQLAAARAISDAYNYAQTSWGSLSPGTGVVVIDVNTGAILALASYPTFEPAIFNP
;
A
#
# COMPACT_ATOMS: atom_id res chain seq x y z
N MET A 1 46.30 -12.60 -28.92
CA MET A 1 47.13 -11.38 -28.84
C MET A 1 46.35 -10.42 -27.96
N ALA A 2 46.63 -10.32 -26.67
CA ALA A 2 47.67 -9.44 -26.09
C ALA A 2 47.44 -7.97 -26.51
N PHE A 3 47.39 -6.94 -25.67
CA PHE A 3 47.53 -6.71 -24.23
C PHE A 3 47.30 -5.19 -24.08
N HIS A 4 46.64 -4.71 -23.01
CA HIS A 4 46.93 -3.46 -22.25
C HIS A 4 45.71 -2.64 -21.81
N GLN A 5 45.33 -2.89 -20.56
CA GLN A 5 45.16 -1.87 -19.51
C GLN A 5 46.57 -1.52 -18.96
N PRO A 6 46.86 -0.32 -18.38
CA PRO A 6 46.25 0.09 -17.09
C PRO A 6 46.18 1.62 -16.81
N HIS A 7 45.56 2.00 -15.68
CA HIS A 7 45.93 3.02 -14.66
C HIS A 7 44.66 3.30 -13.82
N GLY A 8 44.57 3.16 -12.49
CA GLY A 8 45.56 3.12 -11.44
C GLY A 8 45.57 4.44 -10.66
N PHE A 9 44.64 4.63 -9.71
CA PHE A 9 44.74 5.69 -8.70
C PHE A 9 44.81 5.08 -7.29
N SER A 10 45.98 5.21 -6.68
CA SER A 10 46.24 4.97 -5.26
C SER A 10 46.47 6.31 -4.58
N LEU A 11 45.94 6.52 -3.37
CA LEU A 11 46.47 7.50 -2.43
C LEU A 11 46.67 6.83 -1.08
N ARG A 12 47.94 6.79 -0.65
CA ARG A 12 48.43 6.29 0.64
C ARG A 12 48.36 7.39 1.70
N ARG A 13 48.01 6.97 2.93
CA ARG A 13 48.57 7.30 4.27
C ARG A 13 49.19 8.69 4.51
N LEU A 14 48.74 9.36 5.59
CA LEU A 14 49.53 10.06 6.63
C LEU A 14 48.50 10.63 7.66
N TRP A 15 48.67 10.76 8.99
CA TRP A 15 49.59 10.31 10.03
C TRP A 15 48.87 10.48 11.39
N SER A 16 49.31 9.72 12.39
CA SER A 16 49.01 9.82 13.83
C SER A 16 49.25 11.21 14.43
N GLN A 17 48.43 11.64 15.40
CA GLN A 17 48.91 12.36 16.60
C GLN A 17 48.08 11.98 17.85
N ILE A 18 48.81 11.46 18.84
CA ILE A 18 48.42 11.20 20.21
C ILE A 18 48.75 12.46 21.00
N THR A 19 47.76 13.05 21.66
CA THR A 19 47.99 14.19 22.57
C THR A 19 47.93 13.70 24.01
N LEU A 20 49.12 13.63 24.64
CA LEU A 20 49.29 13.55 26.09
C LEU A 20 48.77 14.84 26.72
N ILE A 21 47.91 14.73 27.74
CA ILE A 21 47.68 15.81 28.70
C ILE A 21 48.15 15.33 30.08
N THR A 22 49.31 15.85 30.46
CA THR A 22 49.89 15.79 31.80
C THR A 22 49.36 17.01 32.57
N ALA A 23 48.61 16.80 33.65
CA ALA A 23 48.22 17.87 34.57
C ALA A 23 48.68 17.54 36.00
N LEU A 24 49.37 18.54 36.55
CA LEU A 24 50.16 18.58 37.77
C LEU A 24 49.36 18.32 39.06
N LEU A 25 49.99 17.60 39.98
CA LEU A 25 49.67 17.53 41.40
C LEU A 25 49.83 18.92 42.08
N LEU A 26 48.80 19.36 42.79
CA LEU A 26 48.94 20.26 43.94
C LEU A 26 48.34 19.57 45.17
N ALA A 27 49.19 19.39 46.17
CA ALA A 27 48.87 18.81 47.45
C ALA A 27 47.97 19.75 48.26
N GLY A 28 46.83 19.23 48.73
CA GLY A 28 46.03 19.82 49.79
C GLY A 28 45.77 18.77 50.86
N CYS A 29 46.51 18.84 51.97
CA CYS A 29 46.19 18.10 53.19
C CYS A 29 44.86 18.59 53.77
N ALA A 30 43.86 17.72 53.88
CA ALA A 30 42.74 17.91 54.80
C ALA A 30 42.18 16.54 55.23
N SER A 31 42.42 16.23 56.51
CA SER A 31 41.66 15.33 57.40
C SER A 31 41.03 14.05 56.82
N ALA A 32 41.62 12.91 57.20
CA ALA A 32 40.97 11.61 57.20
C ALA A 32 39.71 11.63 58.08
N GLY A 33 38.54 11.68 57.45
CA GLY A 33 37.27 11.27 58.01
C GLY A 33 36.84 9.99 57.31
N GLY A 34 36.74 8.88 58.04
CA GLY A 34 36.41 7.57 57.49
C GLY A 34 35.06 7.59 56.77
N ALA A 35 35.09 7.50 55.45
CA ALA A 35 33.93 7.06 54.68
C ALA A 35 33.90 5.54 54.77
N THR A 36 33.08 5.02 55.68
CA THR A 36 32.63 3.63 55.60
C THR A 36 31.91 3.46 54.27
N SER A 37 32.54 2.78 53.32
CA SER A 37 31.84 2.22 52.17
C SER A 37 30.80 1.23 52.70
N SER A 38 29.58 1.70 52.88
CA SER A 38 28.43 0.84 53.09
C SER A 38 28.26 0.04 51.81
N ILE A 39 28.67 -1.23 51.82
CA ILE A 39 28.18 -2.23 50.89
C ILE A 39 26.67 -2.27 51.12
N GLN A 40 25.89 -1.60 50.26
CA GLN A 40 24.47 -1.85 50.17
C GLN A 40 24.34 -3.29 49.65
N LEU A 41 24.10 -4.20 50.58
CA LEU A 41 23.61 -5.53 50.27
C LEU A 41 22.32 -5.31 49.48
N LEU A 42 22.32 -5.60 48.17
CA LEU A 42 21.10 -5.65 47.38
C LEU A 42 20.15 -6.60 48.12
N GLY A 43 19.13 -6.04 48.74
CA GLY A 43 18.05 -6.83 49.32
C GLY A 43 17.42 -7.70 48.24
N PRO A 44 16.63 -8.73 48.62
CA PRO A 44 15.83 -9.45 47.64
C PRO A 44 14.99 -8.45 46.85
N ARG A 45 15.07 -8.49 45.51
CA ARG A 45 14.32 -7.58 44.62
C ARG A 45 12.84 -7.61 44.99
N SER A 46 12.21 -6.44 45.10
CA SER A 46 10.78 -6.36 45.37
C SER A 46 9.97 -6.79 44.14
N ALA A 47 8.66 -6.99 44.32
CA ALA A 47 7.78 -7.34 43.20
C ALA A 47 7.72 -6.23 42.15
N ASP A 48 7.72 -4.96 42.59
CA ASP A 48 7.74 -3.79 41.70
C ASP A 48 9.08 -3.64 40.95
N ASP A 49 10.22 -3.96 41.57
CA ASP A 49 11.52 -4.01 40.87
C ASP A 49 11.48 -5.01 39.70
N VAL A 50 10.91 -6.20 39.92
CA VAL A 50 10.79 -7.24 38.87
C VAL A 50 9.89 -6.78 37.72
N VAL A 51 8.81 -6.06 37.99
CA VAL A 51 7.96 -5.47 36.93
C VAL A 51 8.68 -4.37 36.17
N ARG A 52 9.42 -3.50 36.85
CA ARG A 52 10.24 -2.46 36.19
C ARG A 52 11.31 -3.09 35.29
N ASP A 53 11.98 -4.14 35.76
CA ASP A 53 12.96 -4.90 34.97
C ASP A 53 12.31 -5.53 33.73
N PHE A 54 11.11 -6.12 33.88
CA PHE A 54 10.37 -6.73 32.77
C PHE A 54 9.97 -5.70 31.71
N LEU A 55 9.38 -4.58 32.11
CA LEU A 55 8.94 -3.52 31.19
C LEU A 55 10.14 -2.78 30.56
N SER A 56 11.24 -2.62 31.30
CA SER A 56 12.48 -2.08 30.76
C SER A 56 13.11 -3.01 29.73
N ALA A 57 13.09 -4.33 29.97
CA ALA A 57 13.55 -5.31 29.00
C ALA A 57 12.67 -5.29 27.74
N TRP A 58 11.34 -5.15 27.89
CA TRP A 58 10.43 -4.98 26.75
C TRP A 58 10.74 -3.73 25.94
N ASN A 59 10.95 -2.57 26.58
CA ASN A 59 11.36 -1.35 25.89
C ASN A 59 12.67 -1.53 25.10
N ASN A 60 13.60 -2.34 25.61
CA ASN A 60 14.88 -2.63 24.95
C ASN A 60 14.80 -3.79 23.94
N LEU A 61 13.60 -4.34 23.69
CA LEU A 61 13.36 -5.54 22.88
C LEU A 61 14.20 -6.77 23.34
N ASP A 62 14.57 -6.82 24.62
CA ASP A 62 15.32 -7.93 25.21
C ASP A 62 14.35 -9.00 25.74
N TYR A 63 13.74 -9.72 24.80
CA TYR A 63 12.77 -10.77 25.10
C TYR A 63 13.37 -11.94 25.90
N SER A 64 14.69 -12.17 25.77
CA SER A 64 15.38 -13.19 26.55
C SER A 64 15.44 -12.80 28.03
N ALA A 65 15.77 -11.54 28.33
CA ALA A 65 15.73 -11.02 29.69
C ALA A 65 14.30 -11.05 30.26
N MET A 66 13.29 -10.68 29.48
CA MET A 66 11.89 -10.79 29.88
C MET A 66 11.52 -12.23 30.24
N TYR A 67 11.86 -13.19 29.37
CA TYR A 67 11.59 -14.61 29.60
C TYR A 67 12.28 -15.14 30.87
N GLY A 68 13.49 -14.65 31.16
CA GLY A 68 14.23 -14.99 32.38
C GLY A 68 13.55 -14.56 33.68
N LEU A 69 12.68 -13.55 33.63
CA LEU A 69 11.91 -13.05 34.78
C LEU A 69 10.62 -13.85 35.03
N LEU A 70 10.26 -14.79 34.14
CA LEU A 70 9.03 -15.58 34.26
C LEU A 70 9.10 -16.64 35.36
N SER A 71 7.95 -16.93 35.95
CA SER A 71 7.78 -18.01 36.91
C SER A 71 8.08 -19.37 36.26
N PRO A 72 8.56 -20.38 37.02
CA PRO A 72 8.72 -21.73 36.48
C PRO A 72 7.44 -22.27 35.84
N GLN A 73 6.28 -21.99 36.44
CA GLN A 73 4.97 -22.40 35.92
C GLN A 73 4.65 -21.73 34.57
N SER A 74 4.92 -20.44 34.42
CA SER A 74 4.76 -19.77 33.12
C SER A 74 5.67 -20.39 32.05
N ARG A 75 6.91 -20.73 32.41
CA ARG A 75 7.88 -21.36 31.50
C ARG A 75 7.56 -22.83 31.15
N GLU A 76 6.65 -23.46 31.89
CA GLU A 76 6.07 -24.77 31.51
C GLU A 76 4.89 -24.62 30.54
N ILE A 77 4.23 -23.46 30.52
CA ILE A 77 3.06 -23.18 29.68
C ILE A 77 3.47 -22.60 28.33
N VAL A 78 4.42 -21.66 28.31
CA VAL A 78 4.92 -21.02 27.09
C VAL A 78 6.41 -21.30 26.93
N ALA A 79 6.79 -21.82 25.77
CA ALA A 79 8.19 -22.05 25.44
C ALA A 79 8.91 -20.74 25.12
N ALA A 80 10.24 -20.71 25.28
CA ALA A 80 11.02 -19.49 25.09
C ALA A 80 10.94 -18.92 23.67
N ASP A 81 10.94 -19.79 22.66
CA ASP A 81 10.78 -19.44 21.25
C ASP A 81 9.38 -18.90 20.95
N GLU A 82 8.32 -19.55 21.47
CA GLU A 82 6.94 -19.07 21.32
C GLU A 82 6.74 -17.69 21.98
N PHE A 83 7.31 -17.47 23.17
CA PHE A 83 7.29 -16.18 23.85
C PHE A 83 7.95 -15.09 23.00
N VAL A 84 9.14 -15.35 22.47
CA VAL A 84 9.88 -14.41 21.62
C VAL A 84 9.07 -14.07 20.37
N VAL A 85 8.58 -15.08 19.64
CA VAL A 85 7.77 -14.88 18.44
C VAL A 85 6.53 -14.04 18.73
N THR A 86 5.85 -14.28 19.85
CA THR A 86 4.66 -13.51 20.24
C THR A 86 4.95 -12.01 20.38
N TYR A 87 6.09 -11.65 20.99
CA TYR A 87 6.48 -10.24 21.14
C TYR A 87 7.06 -9.64 19.86
N GLU A 88 7.74 -10.43 19.02
CA GLU A 88 8.21 -10.01 17.69
C GLU A 88 7.02 -9.71 16.77
N ASP A 89 6.03 -10.60 16.71
CA ASP A 89 4.80 -10.41 15.93
C ASP A 89 4.02 -9.19 16.43
N THR A 90 3.89 -9.03 17.75
CA THR A 90 3.28 -7.84 18.35
C THR A 90 4.03 -6.57 17.94
N THR A 91 5.35 -6.59 18.00
CA THR A 91 6.21 -5.45 17.61
C THR A 91 6.05 -5.10 16.15
N ALA A 92 6.00 -6.10 15.27
CA ALA A 92 5.79 -5.93 13.84
C ALA A 92 4.40 -5.35 13.53
N VAL A 93 3.33 -5.91 14.12
CA VAL A 93 1.95 -5.46 13.91
C VAL A 93 1.73 -4.04 14.43
N LEU A 94 2.33 -3.70 15.58
CA LEU A 94 2.24 -2.36 16.15
C LEU A 94 3.14 -1.34 15.45
N GLY A 95 4.18 -1.76 14.74
CA GLY A 95 5.29 -0.85 14.40
C GLY A 95 5.92 -0.24 15.65
N LEU A 96 6.14 -1.06 16.68
CA LEU A 96 6.57 -0.61 18.00
C LEU A 96 7.99 -0.01 17.94
N THR A 97 8.13 1.18 18.51
CA THR A 97 9.39 1.95 18.59
C THR A 97 9.84 2.21 20.03
N GLY A 98 8.96 2.00 21.01
CA GLY A 98 9.29 2.16 22.43
C GLY A 98 8.12 1.81 23.35
N VAL A 99 8.46 1.55 24.61
CA VAL A 99 7.52 1.21 25.68
C VAL A 99 7.77 2.16 26.84
N GLN A 100 6.82 3.06 27.09
CA GLN A 100 6.82 3.90 28.29
C GLN A 100 5.91 3.27 29.33
N PHE A 101 6.28 3.37 30.60
CA PHE A 101 5.50 2.77 31.67
C PHE A 101 5.61 3.52 33.00
N ASP A 102 4.57 3.42 33.81
CA ASP A 102 4.51 3.94 35.17
C ASP A 102 4.04 2.82 36.13
N VAL A 103 4.97 2.28 36.92
CA VAL A 103 4.67 1.27 37.95
C VAL A 103 4.24 1.99 39.22
N ARG A 104 3.02 1.69 39.68
CA ARG A 104 2.33 2.43 40.74
C ARG A 104 2.40 1.75 42.10
N ASP A 105 1.62 0.68 42.27
CA ASP A 105 1.37 0.07 43.57
C ASP A 105 1.59 -1.44 43.52
N ALA A 106 2.05 -2.02 44.63
CA ALA A 106 2.34 -3.44 44.75
C ALA A 106 1.62 -4.03 45.97
N GLN A 107 0.63 -4.88 45.71
CA GLN A 107 -0.15 -5.57 46.73
C GLN A 107 0.39 -6.98 46.92
N VAL A 108 1.14 -7.20 48.00
CA VAL A 108 1.72 -8.52 48.34
C VAL A 108 0.79 -9.28 49.28
N GLN A 109 0.45 -10.51 48.92
CA GLN A 109 -0.39 -11.41 49.70
C GLN A 109 0.27 -12.80 49.78
N GLY A 110 1.05 -13.02 50.85
CA GLY A 110 1.77 -14.28 51.07
C GLY A 110 2.82 -14.53 49.99
N GLN A 111 2.59 -15.53 49.13
CA GLN A 111 3.49 -15.90 48.04
C GLN A 111 3.08 -15.34 46.68
N SER A 112 2.09 -14.45 46.64
CA SER A 112 1.63 -13.79 45.42
C SER A 112 1.70 -12.28 45.55
N ALA A 113 1.93 -11.58 44.46
CA ALA A 113 1.83 -10.13 44.38
C ALA A 113 1.04 -9.70 43.14
N ALA A 114 0.35 -8.57 43.26
CA ALA A 114 -0.30 -7.89 42.15
C ALA A 114 0.28 -6.47 42.07
N VAL A 115 0.90 -6.13 40.94
CA VAL A 115 1.53 -4.84 40.73
C VAL A 115 0.75 -4.08 39.67
N SER A 116 0.21 -2.92 40.03
CA SER A 116 -0.53 -2.06 39.12
C SER A 116 0.42 -1.12 38.37
N TYR A 117 0.19 -0.97 37.06
CA TYR A 117 1.02 -0.17 36.18
C TYR A 117 0.23 0.34 34.98
N ASP A 118 0.71 1.43 34.39
CA ASP A 118 0.24 1.92 33.10
C ASP A 118 1.34 1.72 32.05
N VAL A 119 0.94 1.45 30.81
CA VAL A 119 1.84 1.37 29.66
C VAL A 119 1.37 2.32 28.58
N THR A 120 2.31 2.94 27.88
CA THR A 120 2.08 3.65 26.62
C THR A 120 3.09 3.15 25.60
N LEU A 121 2.57 2.48 24.57
CA LEU A 121 3.37 1.95 23.49
C LEU A 121 3.53 3.03 22.41
N GLN A 122 4.76 3.25 21.96
CA GLN A 122 5.07 4.23 20.93
C GLN A 122 5.13 3.51 19.59
N SER A 123 4.30 3.90 18.63
CA SER A 123 4.19 3.29 17.31
C SER A 123 4.55 4.29 16.21
N ASN A 124 5.29 3.84 15.19
CA ASN A 124 5.52 4.64 13.99
C ASN A 124 4.29 4.74 13.06
N VAL A 125 3.26 3.91 13.29
CA VAL A 125 2.00 3.90 12.52
C VAL A 125 0.88 4.59 13.31
N PHE A 126 0.69 4.21 14.56
CA PHE A 126 -0.46 4.59 15.39
C PHE A 126 -0.16 5.70 16.40
N GLY A 127 1.06 6.21 16.45
CA GLY A 127 1.48 7.19 17.46
C GLY A 127 1.48 6.58 18.87
N GLU A 128 0.91 7.28 19.84
CA GLU A 128 0.84 6.80 21.22
C GLU A 128 -0.37 5.87 21.43
N VAL A 129 -0.10 4.62 21.79
CA VAL A 129 -1.12 3.63 22.15
C VAL A 129 -1.12 3.43 23.66
N ALA A 130 -2.02 4.12 24.35
CA ALA A 130 -2.16 4.06 25.80
C ALA A 130 -2.92 2.80 26.25
N ASP A 131 -2.35 2.05 27.19
CA ASP A 131 -2.97 0.90 27.85
C ASP A 131 -2.75 1.01 29.37
N ALA A 132 -3.65 1.76 30.01
CA ALA A 132 -3.59 2.09 31.44
C ALA A 132 -4.40 1.12 32.31
N GLY A 133 -4.14 1.14 33.62
CA GLY A 133 -4.89 0.36 34.62
C GLY A 133 -4.52 -1.13 34.64
N ARG A 134 -3.35 -1.49 34.14
CA ARG A 134 -2.91 -2.88 34.03
C ARG A 134 -2.46 -3.42 35.38
N THR A 135 -2.52 -4.74 35.53
CA THR A 135 -2.05 -5.43 36.73
C THR A 135 -1.22 -6.64 36.34
N MET A 136 0.05 -6.66 36.73
CA MET A 136 0.95 -7.78 36.51
C MET A 136 0.95 -8.65 37.75
N ARG A 137 0.78 -9.96 37.56
CA ARG A 137 0.78 -10.94 38.65
C ARG A 137 2.18 -11.50 38.83
N LEU A 138 2.62 -11.64 40.07
CA LEU A 138 3.90 -12.27 40.42
C LEU A 138 3.69 -13.34 41.47
N VAL A 139 4.58 -14.33 41.45
CA VAL A 139 4.65 -15.41 42.44
C VAL A 139 6.05 -15.51 43.01
N GLN A 140 6.13 -15.85 44.30
CA GLN A 140 7.39 -16.04 45.00
C GLN A 140 8.01 -17.38 44.57
N SER A 141 9.28 -17.34 44.19
CA SER A 141 10.12 -18.50 43.85
C SER A 141 11.33 -18.56 44.79
N PRO A 142 12.08 -19.69 44.89
CA PRO A 142 13.33 -19.74 45.65
C PRO A 142 14.34 -18.66 45.22
N ASP A 143 14.31 -18.27 43.95
CA ASP A 143 15.19 -17.26 43.35
C ASP A 143 14.59 -15.82 43.36
N GLY A 144 13.54 -15.59 44.15
CA GLY A 144 12.84 -14.31 44.30
C GLY A 144 11.50 -14.23 43.58
N TRP A 145 10.93 -13.02 43.50
CA TRP A 145 9.69 -12.77 42.74
C TRP A 145 9.88 -13.06 41.25
N ARG A 146 8.85 -13.63 40.63
CA ARG A 146 8.81 -13.96 39.20
C ARG A 146 7.43 -13.64 38.60
N VAL A 147 7.41 -13.22 37.35
CA VAL A 147 6.17 -12.85 36.63
C VAL A 147 5.36 -14.11 36.32
N ALA A 148 4.09 -14.12 36.76
CA ALA A 148 3.10 -15.11 36.36
C ALA A 148 2.46 -14.66 35.05
N TRP A 149 3.22 -14.81 33.96
CA TRP A 149 2.91 -14.24 32.66
C TRP A 149 1.73 -14.90 31.96
N SER A 150 0.99 -14.08 31.23
CA SER A 150 -0.02 -14.45 30.24
C SER A 150 0.01 -13.47 29.06
N THR A 151 -0.69 -13.78 27.98
CA THR A 151 -0.86 -12.84 26.85
C THR A 151 -1.53 -11.52 27.26
N MET A 152 -2.27 -11.50 28.37
CA MET A 152 -2.83 -10.26 28.94
C MET A 152 -1.75 -9.29 29.46
N ASP A 153 -0.50 -9.75 29.62
CA ASP A 153 0.65 -8.90 29.93
C ASP A 153 1.24 -8.22 28.68
N ILE A 154 0.71 -8.51 27.48
CA ILE A 154 0.98 -7.72 26.26
C ILE A 154 -0.05 -6.59 26.12
N PHE A 155 -1.33 -6.94 26.06
CA PHE A 155 -2.46 -6.01 26.16
C PHE A 155 -3.53 -6.61 27.05
N ASP A 156 -4.23 -5.77 27.82
CA ASP A 156 -5.44 -6.23 28.48
C ASP A 156 -6.45 -6.79 27.46
N VAL A 157 -7.25 -7.77 27.88
CA VAL A 157 -8.17 -8.60 27.07
C VAL A 157 -7.57 -9.39 25.90
N LEU A 158 -6.24 -9.41 25.72
CA LEU A 158 -5.57 -10.32 24.78
C LEU A 158 -5.53 -11.74 25.37
N VAL A 159 -6.64 -12.47 25.28
CA VAL A 159 -6.75 -13.84 25.80
C VAL A 159 -6.15 -14.87 24.83
N SER A 160 -5.85 -16.06 25.34
CA SER A 160 -5.39 -17.18 24.50
C SER A 160 -6.33 -17.42 23.30
N GLY A 161 -5.76 -17.50 22.09
CA GLY A 161 -6.50 -17.65 20.84
C GLY A 161 -7.02 -16.35 20.22
N SER A 162 -6.87 -15.21 20.90
CA SER A 162 -7.03 -13.89 20.28
C SER A 162 -5.75 -13.44 19.60
N ARG A 163 -5.88 -12.53 18.64
CA ARG A 163 -4.74 -11.95 17.92
C ARG A 163 -4.91 -10.46 17.74
N LEU A 164 -3.79 -9.77 17.61
CA LEU A 164 -3.76 -8.42 17.10
C LEU A 164 -4.00 -8.46 15.58
N THR A 165 -4.80 -7.53 15.10
CA THR A 165 -5.04 -7.33 13.66
C THR A 165 -5.04 -5.85 13.35
N VAL A 166 -4.59 -5.52 12.15
CA VAL A 166 -4.70 -4.18 11.59
C VAL A 166 -5.68 -4.25 10.44
N ASP A 167 -6.79 -3.55 10.59
CA ASP A 167 -7.77 -3.38 9.53
C ASP A 167 -7.47 -2.06 8.82
N ALA A 168 -7.19 -2.12 7.53
CA ALA A 168 -7.03 -0.94 6.69
C ALA A 168 -8.37 -0.57 6.02
N ASP A 169 -8.73 0.69 5.95
CA ASP A 169 -9.86 1.18 5.16
C ASP A 169 -9.36 2.17 4.11
N ARG A 170 -9.43 1.75 2.84
CA ARG A 170 -9.02 2.56 1.70
C ARG A 170 -10.26 3.08 1.00
N GLN A 171 -10.39 4.40 0.95
CA GLN A 171 -11.49 5.06 0.27
C GLN A 171 -11.38 4.91 -1.26
N PRO A 172 -12.50 5.01 -2.01
CA PRO A 172 -12.48 4.91 -3.46
C PRO A 172 -11.53 5.94 -4.10
N ARG A 173 -10.76 5.49 -5.09
CA ARG A 173 -9.84 6.33 -5.86
C ARG A 173 -10.55 7.56 -6.45
N ALA A 174 -9.90 8.72 -6.39
CA ALA A 174 -10.47 9.97 -6.86
C ALA A 174 -10.51 10.07 -8.40
N ASN A 175 -11.31 11.02 -8.89
CA ASN A 175 -11.49 11.27 -10.31
C ASN A 175 -10.39 12.16 -10.89
N ILE A 176 -10.14 12.00 -12.19
CA ILE A 176 -9.32 12.93 -12.98
C ILE A 176 -10.28 13.79 -13.79
N LEU A 177 -10.13 15.11 -13.68
CA LEU A 177 -11.00 16.10 -14.29
C LEU A 177 -10.28 16.91 -15.37
N ASP A 178 -11.04 17.41 -16.33
CA ASP A 178 -10.62 18.36 -17.34
C ASP A 178 -10.60 19.80 -16.78
N ARG A 179 -10.13 20.76 -17.59
CA ARG A 179 -10.01 22.18 -17.19
C ARG A 179 -11.32 22.86 -16.77
N ASN A 180 -12.47 22.29 -17.14
CA ASN A 180 -13.80 22.80 -16.88
C ASN A 180 -14.51 22.01 -15.76
N GLY A 181 -13.82 21.04 -15.13
CA GLY A 181 -14.37 20.17 -14.08
C GLY A 181 -15.13 18.96 -14.61
N ASN A 182 -15.10 18.69 -15.91
CA ASN A 182 -15.71 17.49 -16.47
C ASN A 182 -14.84 16.25 -16.19
N VAL A 183 -15.46 15.10 -16.01
CA VAL A 183 -14.74 13.83 -15.82
C VAL A 183 -13.98 13.43 -17.08
N LEU A 184 -12.69 13.12 -16.91
CA LEU A 184 -11.85 12.37 -17.85
C LEU A 184 -11.69 10.92 -17.42
N VAL A 185 -11.54 10.69 -16.11
CA VAL A 185 -11.49 9.35 -15.52
C VAL A 185 -12.28 9.34 -14.20
N GLU A 186 -13.16 8.37 -14.02
CA GLU A 186 -13.95 8.22 -12.79
C GLU A 186 -13.92 6.81 -12.22
N GLN A 187 -13.94 6.73 -10.89
CA GLN A 187 -14.02 5.46 -10.18
C GLN A 187 -15.48 5.03 -10.08
N GLY A 188 -15.76 3.75 -10.38
CA GLY A 188 -17.13 3.22 -10.36
C GLY A 188 -18.01 3.72 -11.51
N GLY A 189 -17.40 4.23 -12.57
CA GLY A 189 -18.10 4.61 -13.80
C GLY A 189 -18.58 3.39 -14.58
N THR A 190 -19.65 3.57 -15.36
CA THR A 190 -20.26 2.49 -16.14
C THR A 190 -19.65 2.39 -17.54
N VAL A 191 -19.20 1.21 -17.91
CA VAL A 191 -18.78 0.84 -19.29
C VAL A 191 -19.66 -0.29 -19.81
N ILE A 192 -19.80 -0.38 -21.14
CA ILE A 192 -20.44 -1.49 -21.82
C ILE A 192 -19.36 -2.29 -22.53
N THR A 193 -19.13 -3.51 -22.05
CA THR A 193 -18.23 -4.47 -22.69
C THR A 193 -18.96 -5.16 -23.84
N LEU A 194 -18.38 -5.10 -25.02
CA LEU A 194 -18.89 -5.71 -26.25
C LEU A 194 -18.24 -7.09 -26.45
N TYR A 195 -19.08 -8.10 -26.69
CA TYR A 195 -18.64 -9.43 -27.08
C TYR A 195 -19.20 -9.78 -28.47
N ALA A 196 -18.48 -10.63 -29.19
CA ALA A 196 -18.92 -11.14 -30.49
C ALA A 196 -18.67 -12.64 -30.64
N ILE A 197 -19.35 -13.24 -31.62
CA ILE A 197 -19.15 -14.62 -32.06
C ILE A 197 -19.07 -14.60 -33.60
N ARG A 198 -17.90 -14.92 -34.15
CA ARG A 198 -17.58 -14.72 -35.58
C ARG A 198 -18.59 -15.36 -36.53
N GLN A 199 -18.97 -16.61 -36.29
CA GLN A 199 -19.91 -17.35 -37.15
C GLN A 199 -21.30 -16.72 -37.25
N THR A 200 -21.62 -15.81 -36.32
CA THR A 200 -22.92 -15.13 -36.27
C THR A 200 -22.89 -13.73 -36.89
N ILE A 201 -21.70 -13.20 -37.18
CA ILE A 201 -21.52 -11.90 -37.83
C ILE A 201 -21.96 -12.05 -39.30
N PRO A 202 -22.93 -11.26 -39.79
CA PRO A 202 -23.40 -11.37 -41.18
C PRO A 202 -22.31 -11.10 -42.21
N ASN A 203 -21.47 -10.09 -41.95
CA ASN A 203 -20.31 -9.74 -42.76
C ASN A 203 -19.19 -9.17 -41.86
N GLU A 204 -18.09 -9.91 -41.71
CA GLU A 204 -16.96 -9.48 -40.87
C GLU A 204 -16.35 -8.15 -41.33
N ALA A 205 -16.35 -7.86 -42.65
CA ALA A 205 -15.78 -6.61 -43.16
C ALA A 205 -16.64 -5.40 -42.80
N ASP A 206 -17.96 -5.49 -42.97
CA ASP A 206 -18.88 -4.39 -42.62
C ASP A 206 -18.90 -4.17 -41.10
N CYS A 207 -18.86 -5.26 -40.32
CA CYS A 207 -18.73 -5.18 -38.88
C CYS A 207 -17.40 -4.54 -38.44
N ALA A 208 -16.28 -4.88 -39.09
CA ALA A 208 -14.99 -4.29 -38.79
C ALA A 208 -14.94 -2.78 -39.09
N VAL A 209 -15.62 -2.32 -40.15
CA VAL A 209 -15.78 -0.89 -40.43
C VAL A 209 -16.56 -0.19 -39.31
N LEU A 210 -17.68 -0.76 -38.88
CA LEU A 210 -18.47 -0.22 -37.76
C LEU A 210 -17.65 -0.18 -36.46
N LEU A 211 -17.00 -1.28 -36.09
CA LEU A 211 -16.22 -1.37 -34.86
C LEU A 211 -14.97 -0.49 -34.90
N GLY A 212 -14.35 -0.31 -36.08
CA GLY A 212 -13.27 0.65 -36.26
C GLY A 212 -13.71 2.08 -35.95
N ASP A 213 -14.93 2.44 -36.37
CA ASP A 213 -15.54 3.74 -36.05
C ASP A 213 -15.81 3.89 -34.54
N VAL A 214 -16.48 2.89 -33.96
CA VAL A 214 -16.92 2.89 -32.56
C VAL A 214 -15.74 2.87 -31.58
N LEU A 215 -14.72 2.05 -31.87
CA LEU A 215 -13.56 1.84 -30.99
C LEU A 215 -12.33 2.67 -31.37
N GLN A 216 -12.44 3.52 -32.41
CA GLN A 216 -11.34 4.34 -32.94
C GLN A 216 -10.10 3.53 -33.33
N LYS A 217 -10.33 2.40 -34.01
CA LYS A 217 -9.30 1.46 -34.51
C LYS A 217 -9.40 1.34 -36.03
N GLN A 218 -8.36 0.85 -36.71
CA GLN A 218 -8.51 0.55 -38.15
C GLN A 218 -9.37 -0.70 -38.34
N PRO A 219 -10.22 -0.74 -39.39
CA PRO A 219 -10.99 -1.94 -39.71
C PRO A 219 -10.10 -3.18 -39.91
N ASP A 220 -8.92 -3.02 -40.52
CA ASP A 220 -7.98 -4.13 -40.71
C ASP A 220 -7.44 -4.66 -39.38
N ASP A 221 -7.19 -3.79 -38.40
CA ASP A 221 -6.76 -4.20 -37.05
C ASP A 221 -7.86 -5.01 -36.35
N ILE A 222 -9.13 -4.66 -36.56
CA ILE A 222 -10.27 -5.44 -36.04
C ILE A 222 -10.33 -6.83 -36.70
N LEU A 223 -10.12 -6.93 -38.01
CA LEU A 223 -10.10 -8.22 -38.72
C LEU A 223 -8.91 -9.08 -38.28
N VAL A 224 -7.73 -8.49 -38.10
CA VAL A 224 -6.55 -9.16 -37.55
C VAL A 224 -6.81 -9.64 -36.13
N PHE A 225 -7.51 -8.83 -35.31
CA PHE A 225 -7.92 -9.21 -33.97
C PHE A 225 -8.91 -10.38 -33.96
N PHE A 226 -9.81 -10.48 -34.93
CA PHE A 226 -10.77 -11.60 -35.03
C PHE A 226 -10.11 -12.91 -35.46
N ALA A 227 -9.09 -12.85 -36.31
CA ALA A 227 -8.52 -14.02 -36.99
C ALA A 227 -8.08 -15.20 -36.07
N PRO A 228 -7.51 -14.99 -34.87
CA PRO A 228 -7.09 -16.07 -33.97
C PRO A 228 -8.25 -16.81 -33.29
N TYR A 229 -9.44 -16.21 -33.20
CA TYR A 229 -10.59 -16.82 -32.53
C TYR A 229 -11.28 -17.85 -33.44
N ALA A 230 -11.62 -19.01 -32.87
CA ALA A 230 -12.47 -19.99 -33.56
C ALA A 230 -13.86 -19.41 -33.81
N ALA A 231 -14.53 -19.86 -34.87
CA ALA A 231 -15.72 -19.21 -35.41
C ALA A 231 -16.88 -19.14 -34.39
N GLU A 232 -16.99 -20.15 -33.53
CA GLU A 232 -18.01 -20.33 -32.51
C GLU A 232 -17.65 -19.74 -31.14
N THR A 233 -16.43 -19.23 -30.98
CA THR A 233 -15.97 -18.69 -29.70
C THR A 233 -16.64 -17.36 -29.40
N LEU A 234 -17.11 -17.20 -28.16
CA LEU A 234 -17.47 -15.89 -27.61
C LEU A 234 -16.19 -15.18 -27.16
N PHE A 235 -15.92 -14.01 -27.72
CA PHE A 235 -14.71 -13.25 -27.38
C PHE A 235 -15.00 -11.77 -27.16
N TYR A 236 -14.16 -11.16 -26.33
CA TYR A 236 -14.17 -9.73 -26.03
C TYR A 236 -13.78 -8.92 -27.27
N VAL A 237 -14.48 -7.83 -27.55
CA VAL A 237 -14.19 -6.94 -28.69
C VAL A 237 -13.64 -5.59 -28.23
N GLY A 238 -14.20 -5.04 -27.16
CA GLY A 238 -13.82 -3.75 -26.60
C GLY A 238 -14.87 -3.22 -25.62
N GLU A 239 -14.56 -2.12 -24.96
CA GLU A 239 -15.44 -1.38 -24.07
C GLU A 239 -15.81 -0.02 -24.66
N VAL A 240 -17.07 0.38 -24.45
CA VAL A 240 -17.58 1.69 -24.82
C VAL A 240 -18.37 2.34 -23.67
N ASP A 241 -18.38 3.66 -23.61
CA ASP A 241 -19.29 4.45 -22.79
C ASP A 241 -20.75 4.17 -23.19
N PRO A 242 -21.68 4.21 -22.22
CA PRO A 242 -23.10 3.96 -22.45
C PRO A 242 -23.75 4.84 -23.52
N GLU A 243 -23.27 6.07 -23.69
CA GLU A 243 -23.81 6.96 -24.73
C GLU A 243 -23.45 6.48 -26.14
N THR A 244 -22.23 5.99 -26.34
CA THR A 244 -21.82 5.43 -27.63
C THR A 244 -22.55 4.12 -27.91
N GLU A 245 -22.72 3.25 -26.91
CA GLU A 245 -23.49 2.02 -27.11
C GLU A 245 -24.93 2.33 -27.56
N ARG A 246 -25.60 3.30 -26.92
CA ARG A 246 -26.95 3.73 -27.30
C ARG A 246 -26.99 4.33 -28.71
N GLN A 247 -25.99 5.13 -29.07
CA GLN A 247 -25.92 5.75 -30.38
C GLN A 247 -25.80 4.72 -31.52
N TYR A 248 -25.10 3.60 -31.26
CA TYR A 248 -24.81 2.57 -32.28
C TYR A 248 -25.59 1.26 -32.07
N ASP A 249 -26.59 1.23 -31.17
CA ASP A 249 -27.35 0.03 -30.78
C ASP A 249 -27.87 -0.79 -31.97
N ALA A 250 -28.53 -0.12 -32.92
CA ALA A 250 -29.12 -0.75 -34.09
C ALA A 250 -28.03 -1.34 -35.00
N GLN A 251 -26.97 -0.57 -35.29
CA GLN A 251 -25.89 -0.99 -36.18
C GLN A 251 -25.06 -2.13 -35.56
N LEU A 252 -24.79 -2.09 -34.26
CA LEU A 252 -24.08 -3.16 -33.54
C LEU A 252 -24.86 -4.48 -33.64
N THR A 253 -26.18 -4.42 -33.56
CA THR A 253 -27.05 -5.59 -33.75
C THR A 253 -27.07 -6.05 -35.21
N GLU A 254 -27.32 -5.14 -36.15
CA GLU A 254 -27.55 -5.47 -37.56
C GLU A 254 -26.27 -5.92 -38.28
N LEU A 255 -25.16 -5.22 -38.08
CA LEU A 255 -23.93 -5.43 -38.84
C LEU A 255 -22.97 -6.42 -38.15
N CYS A 256 -22.98 -6.45 -36.82
CA CYS A 256 -22.05 -7.27 -36.03
C CYS A 256 -22.71 -8.41 -35.27
N ASN A 257 -24.05 -8.51 -35.25
CA ASN A 257 -24.80 -9.43 -34.39
C ASN A 257 -24.41 -9.32 -32.90
N ILE A 258 -23.98 -8.13 -32.45
CA ILE A 258 -23.72 -7.83 -31.04
C ILE A 258 -25.07 -7.43 -30.42
N THR A 259 -25.87 -8.45 -30.12
CA THR A 259 -27.20 -8.30 -29.51
C THR A 259 -27.08 -7.87 -28.03
N PRO A 260 -28.16 -7.39 -27.38
CA PRO A 260 -28.10 -6.91 -26.00
C PRO A 260 -27.52 -7.91 -24.98
N ASN A 261 -27.69 -9.21 -25.18
CA ASN A 261 -27.10 -10.25 -24.32
C ASN A 261 -25.58 -10.44 -24.50
N LEU A 262 -24.98 -9.79 -25.52
CA LEU A 262 -23.54 -9.72 -25.77
C LEU A 262 -22.94 -8.37 -25.36
N ARG A 263 -23.72 -7.54 -24.66
CA ARG A 263 -23.33 -6.25 -24.13
C ARG A 263 -23.45 -6.30 -22.62
N ILE A 264 -22.30 -6.29 -21.95
CA ILE A 264 -22.24 -6.47 -20.50
C ILE A 264 -21.92 -5.13 -19.86
N GLU A 265 -22.86 -4.62 -19.07
CA GLU A 265 -22.62 -3.44 -18.25
C GLU A 265 -21.70 -3.78 -17.08
N ARG A 266 -20.64 -2.99 -16.88
CA ARG A 266 -19.71 -3.11 -15.75
C ARG A 266 -19.49 -1.76 -15.09
N GLN A 267 -19.37 -1.77 -13.77
CA GLN A 267 -18.85 -0.63 -13.01
C GLN A 267 -17.36 -0.82 -12.78
N THR A 268 -16.55 0.14 -13.22
CA THR A 268 -15.09 0.06 -13.17
C THR A 268 -14.47 1.46 -13.11
N ARG A 269 -13.14 1.54 -13.13
CA ARG A 269 -12.43 2.79 -13.42
C ARG A 269 -12.65 3.13 -14.89
N ARG A 270 -13.56 4.06 -15.17
CA ARG A 270 -13.97 4.42 -16.53
C ARG A 270 -13.10 5.54 -17.07
N TYR A 271 -12.58 5.34 -18.28
CA TYR A 271 -11.82 6.32 -19.05
C TYR A 271 -12.71 6.84 -20.19
N VAL A 272 -13.14 8.10 -20.07
CA VAL A 272 -14.15 8.68 -20.97
C VAL A 272 -13.68 8.68 -22.42
N GLY A 273 -14.59 8.42 -23.35
CA GLY A 273 -14.31 8.30 -24.78
C GLY A 273 -13.58 7.01 -25.13
N HIS A 274 -13.84 5.94 -24.38
CA HIS A 274 -13.32 4.59 -24.64
C HIS A 274 -11.79 4.52 -24.68
N GLY A 275 -11.12 5.40 -23.92
CA GLY A 275 -9.66 5.51 -23.96
C GLY A 275 -9.09 6.47 -25.03
N ALA A 276 -9.88 7.41 -25.55
CA ALA A 276 -9.38 8.47 -26.43
C ALA A 276 -8.27 9.35 -25.81
N ALA A 277 -8.09 9.30 -24.49
CA ALA A 277 -7.04 9.99 -23.75
C ALA A 277 -6.06 9.04 -23.03
N SER A 278 -6.06 7.73 -23.33
CA SER A 278 -5.30 6.72 -22.56
C SER A 278 -3.81 7.00 -22.42
N HIS A 279 -3.19 7.61 -23.44
CA HIS A 279 -1.78 7.99 -23.39
C HIS A 279 -1.50 9.14 -22.40
N VAL A 280 -2.51 9.98 -22.12
CA VAL A 280 -2.43 11.06 -21.14
C VAL A 280 -2.84 10.55 -19.77
N THR A 281 -4.03 9.96 -19.66
CA THR A 281 -4.57 9.49 -18.39
C THR A 281 -3.77 8.32 -17.84
N GLY A 282 -3.24 7.47 -18.72
CA GLY A 282 -2.69 6.18 -18.35
C GLY A 282 -3.80 5.21 -17.96
N TYR A 283 -3.45 4.26 -17.10
CA TYR A 283 -4.36 3.23 -16.60
C TYR A 283 -3.95 2.77 -15.20
N ILE A 284 -4.86 2.04 -14.55
CA ILE A 284 -4.62 1.32 -13.30
C ILE A 284 -4.56 -0.20 -13.56
N SER A 285 -3.84 -0.91 -12.71
CA SER A 285 -3.75 -2.38 -12.71
C SER A 285 -3.38 -2.87 -11.31
N THR A 286 -3.37 -4.19 -11.11
CA THR A 286 -2.77 -4.81 -9.92
C THR A 286 -1.33 -4.38 -9.73
N ILE A 287 -0.90 -4.38 -8.47
CA ILE A 287 0.47 -4.06 -8.08
C ILE A 287 1.45 -5.00 -8.78
N PRO A 288 2.49 -4.46 -9.45
CA PRO A 288 3.54 -5.26 -10.05
C PRO A 288 4.25 -6.13 -9.02
N ALA A 289 4.50 -7.40 -9.34
CA ALA A 289 5.07 -8.37 -8.40
C ALA A 289 6.43 -7.95 -7.83
N ASP A 290 7.24 -7.24 -8.62
CA ASP A 290 8.54 -6.69 -8.22
C ASP A 290 8.44 -5.47 -7.28
N GLN A 291 7.25 -4.86 -7.17
CA GLN A 291 6.97 -3.71 -6.31
C GLN A 291 6.08 -4.05 -5.11
N LEU A 292 5.60 -5.28 -5.01
CA LEU A 292 4.59 -5.69 -4.04
C LEU A 292 5.00 -5.37 -2.59
N GLU A 293 6.21 -5.76 -2.18
CA GLU A 293 6.71 -5.50 -0.83
C GLU A 293 6.76 -4.00 -0.51
N THR A 294 7.09 -3.17 -1.51
CA THR A 294 7.11 -1.71 -1.35
C THR A 294 5.71 -1.16 -1.10
N TYR A 295 4.71 -1.59 -1.87
CA TYR A 295 3.32 -1.16 -1.68
C TYR A 295 2.71 -1.71 -0.38
N LEU A 296 2.99 -2.97 -0.02
CA LEU A 296 2.56 -3.56 1.25
C LEU A 296 3.10 -2.75 2.44
N SER A 297 4.37 -2.33 2.39
CA SER A 297 4.95 -1.46 3.43
C SER A 297 4.30 -0.07 3.53
N GLN A 298 3.61 0.36 2.47
CA GLN A 298 2.84 1.62 2.42
C GLN A 298 1.36 1.42 2.80
N GLY A 299 0.96 0.23 3.25
CA GLY A 299 -0.41 -0.08 3.67
C GLY A 299 -1.37 -0.40 2.52
N TYR A 300 -0.86 -0.75 1.34
CA TYR A 300 -1.70 -1.32 0.28
C TYR A 300 -1.95 -2.81 0.54
N ARG A 301 -3.06 -3.30 -0.01
CA ARG A 301 -3.36 -4.74 -0.11
C ARG A 301 -2.91 -5.26 -1.46
N GLU A 302 -2.63 -6.56 -1.56
CA GLU A 302 -2.27 -7.19 -2.83
C GLU A 302 -3.34 -7.02 -3.92
N SER A 303 -4.61 -6.92 -3.50
CA SER A 303 -5.75 -6.69 -4.38
C SER A 303 -5.96 -5.23 -4.79
N ASP A 304 -5.22 -4.29 -4.20
CA ASP A 304 -5.37 -2.88 -4.53
C ASP A 304 -4.85 -2.61 -5.95
N LEU A 305 -5.49 -1.66 -6.62
CA LEU A 305 -5.09 -1.20 -7.94
C LEU A 305 -4.28 0.08 -7.83
N VAL A 306 -3.22 0.17 -8.63
CA VAL A 306 -2.27 1.29 -8.68
C VAL A 306 -2.15 1.80 -10.11
N GLY A 307 -1.88 3.10 -10.25
CA GLY A 307 -1.60 3.72 -11.53
C GLY A 307 -0.26 3.26 -12.09
N LEU A 308 -0.26 2.75 -13.32
CA LEU A 308 0.95 2.22 -13.98
C LEU A 308 1.46 3.05 -15.14
N ALA A 309 0.67 4.01 -15.63
CA ALA A 309 1.09 4.97 -16.65
C ALA A 309 0.41 6.32 -16.47
N GLY A 310 0.89 7.32 -17.21
CA GLY A 310 0.22 8.63 -17.37
C GLY A 310 -0.05 9.36 -16.06
N ILE A 311 -1.15 10.10 -16.02
CA ILE A 311 -1.61 10.82 -14.81
C ILE A 311 -1.94 9.86 -13.67
N GLU A 312 -2.50 8.68 -13.97
CA GLU A 312 -2.79 7.66 -12.96
C GLU A 312 -1.53 7.27 -12.15
N GLN A 313 -0.40 7.08 -12.81
CA GLN A 313 0.88 6.77 -12.14
C GLN A 313 1.49 8.01 -11.50
N ALA A 314 1.56 9.13 -12.25
CA ALA A 314 2.23 10.34 -11.78
C ALA A 314 1.60 10.91 -10.50
N TYR A 315 0.30 10.70 -10.31
CA TYR A 315 -0.46 11.18 -9.16
C TYR A 315 -1.09 10.02 -8.36
N ASP A 316 -0.50 8.82 -8.39
CA ASP A 316 -1.10 7.63 -7.77
C ASP A 316 -1.41 7.81 -6.29
N GLN A 317 -0.46 8.39 -5.53
CA GLN A 317 -0.65 8.65 -4.10
C GLN A 317 -1.74 9.68 -3.83
N MET A 318 -1.88 10.71 -4.67
CA MET A 318 -2.95 11.70 -4.52
C MET A 318 -4.30 11.09 -4.89
N LEU A 319 -4.38 10.39 -6.01
CA LEU A 319 -5.60 9.79 -6.51
C LEU A 319 -6.08 8.62 -5.64
N GLY A 320 -5.16 7.80 -5.13
CA GLY A 320 -5.46 6.62 -4.32
C GLY A 320 -5.50 6.87 -2.82
N GLY A 321 -4.98 8.02 -2.37
CA GLY A 321 -4.86 8.36 -0.96
C GLY A 321 -4.02 7.35 -0.16
N GLN A 322 -4.16 7.39 1.15
CA GLN A 322 -3.61 6.40 2.07
C GLN A 322 -4.75 5.85 2.93
N ALA A 323 -4.75 4.53 3.15
CA ALA A 323 -5.77 3.89 3.96
C ALA A 323 -5.67 4.37 5.41
N SER A 324 -6.81 4.61 6.05
CA SER A 324 -6.84 4.67 7.51
C SER A 324 -6.60 3.26 8.05
N GLN A 325 -6.00 3.16 9.23
CA GLN A 325 -5.72 1.86 9.85
C GLN A 325 -6.31 1.82 11.25
N THR A 326 -6.81 0.66 11.63
CA THR A 326 -7.35 0.43 12.97
C THR A 326 -6.75 -0.83 13.56
N LEU A 327 -6.10 -0.67 14.70
CA LEU A 327 -5.50 -1.76 15.45
C LEU A 327 -6.54 -2.35 16.40
N ARG A 328 -6.79 -3.66 16.30
CA ARG A 328 -7.80 -4.37 17.07
C ARG A 328 -7.27 -5.65 17.69
N ILE A 329 -7.85 -6.03 18.82
CA ILE A 329 -7.77 -7.39 19.37
C ILE A 329 -9.02 -8.13 18.90
N VAL A 330 -8.82 -9.25 18.20
CA VAL A 330 -9.90 -10.08 17.66
C VAL A 330 -9.76 -11.50 18.20
N GLU A 331 -10.84 -12.07 18.72
CA GLU A 331 -10.85 -13.46 19.18
C GLU A 331 -10.90 -14.46 17.99
N SER A 332 -10.68 -15.74 18.26
CA SER A 332 -10.67 -16.80 17.25
C SER A 332 -11.95 -16.91 16.43
N GLY A 333 -13.10 -16.48 16.97
CA GLY A 333 -14.38 -16.41 16.26
C GLY A 333 -14.54 -15.21 15.32
N GLY A 334 -13.57 -14.30 15.26
CA GLY A 334 -13.61 -13.08 14.44
C GLY A 334 -14.29 -11.88 15.11
N VAL A 335 -14.73 -12.01 16.36
CA VAL A 335 -15.32 -10.89 17.12
C VAL A 335 -14.22 -9.94 17.60
N THR A 336 -14.41 -8.64 17.39
CA THR A 336 -13.52 -7.60 17.94
C THR A 336 -13.75 -7.49 19.45
N LEU A 337 -12.71 -7.77 20.23
CA LEU A 337 -12.70 -7.64 21.68
C LEU A 337 -12.40 -6.20 22.11
N ARG A 338 -11.46 -5.54 21.44
CA ARG A 338 -11.04 -4.17 21.75
C ARG A 338 -10.43 -3.48 20.53
N GLU A 339 -10.74 -2.21 20.35
CA GLU A 339 -10.01 -1.31 19.46
C GLU A 339 -8.95 -0.57 20.28
N LEU A 340 -7.70 -0.61 19.82
CA LEU A 340 -6.53 -0.14 20.56
C LEU A 340 -6.10 1.25 20.13
N ALA A 341 -6.03 1.47 18.82
CA ALA A 341 -5.61 2.72 18.22
C ALA A 341 -6.07 2.83 16.76
N GLY A 342 -6.07 4.05 16.24
CA GLY A 342 -6.31 4.33 14.84
C GLY A 342 -5.20 5.23 14.28
N ALA A 343 -4.85 5.00 13.02
CA ALA A 343 -4.04 5.91 12.23
C ALA A 343 -4.93 6.50 11.14
N GLU A 344 -5.02 7.83 11.08
CA GLU A 344 -5.76 8.48 10.01
C GLU A 344 -5.06 8.27 8.67
N GLY A 345 -5.86 8.01 7.64
CA GLY A 345 -5.38 7.93 6.26
C GLY A 345 -5.29 9.32 5.62
N ILE A 346 -4.93 9.35 4.34
CA ILE A 346 -5.01 10.54 3.50
C ILE A 346 -6.14 10.31 2.53
N GLU A 347 -7.14 11.21 2.53
CA GLU A 347 -8.26 11.10 1.60
C GLU A 347 -7.78 11.21 0.14
N PRO A 348 -8.33 10.38 -0.76
CA PRO A 348 -8.16 10.53 -2.21
C PRO A 348 -8.50 11.94 -2.70
N GLN A 349 -7.61 12.54 -3.48
CA GLN A 349 -7.74 13.88 -4.04
C GLN A 349 -7.86 13.85 -5.55
N GLN A 350 -8.80 14.63 -6.07
CA GLN A 350 -9.00 14.79 -7.52
C GLN A 350 -7.83 15.55 -8.15
N VAL A 351 -7.50 15.16 -9.38
CA VAL A 351 -6.50 15.87 -10.21
C VAL A 351 -7.23 16.57 -11.34
N THR A 352 -7.06 17.89 -11.45
CA THR A 352 -7.62 18.69 -12.55
C THR A 352 -6.53 19.01 -13.56
N LEU A 353 -6.75 18.65 -14.83
CA LEU A 353 -5.82 18.89 -15.94
C LEU A 353 -6.16 20.19 -16.68
N THR A 354 -5.24 20.67 -17.51
CA THR A 354 -5.53 21.76 -18.46
C THR A 354 -6.22 21.28 -19.74
N VAL A 355 -6.25 19.96 -19.96
CA VAL A 355 -6.91 19.32 -21.11
C VAL A 355 -8.38 19.70 -21.10
N ASP A 356 -8.90 20.04 -22.28
CA ASP A 356 -10.32 20.17 -22.53
C ASP A 356 -10.82 18.82 -23.05
N ARG A 357 -11.75 18.19 -22.33
CA ARG A 357 -12.19 16.84 -22.67
C ARG A 357 -12.76 16.78 -24.08
N ASP A 358 -13.65 17.69 -24.42
CA ASP A 358 -14.39 17.61 -25.69
C ASP A 358 -13.43 17.85 -26.87
N LEU A 359 -12.46 18.76 -26.70
CA LEU A 359 -11.39 18.95 -27.68
C LEU A 359 -10.46 17.73 -27.79
N GLN A 360 -10.11 17.09 -26.68
CA GLN A 360 -9.30 15.86 -26.67
C GLN A 360 -10.01 14.74 -27.46
N LEU A 361 -11.31 14.52 -27.19
CA LEU A 361 -12.11 13.51 -27.89
C LEU A 361 -12.21 13.82 -29.39
N ALA A 362 -12.45 15.09 -29.75
CA ALA A 362 -12.51 15.52 -31.14
C ALA A 362 -11.16 15.33 -31.86
N ALA A 363 -10.04 15.63 -31.20
CA ALA A 363 -8.71 15.43 -31.75
C ALA A 363 -8.39 13.95 -31.97
N ALA A 364 -8.67 13.09 -30.99
CA ALA A 364 -8.49 11.64 -31.12
C ALA A 364 -9.33 11.06 -32.27
N ARG A 365 -10.60 11.49 -32.36
CA ARG A 365 -11.50 11.07 -33.43
C ARG A 365 -11.03 11.54 -34.80
N ALA A 366 -10.65 12.81 -34.94
CA ALA A 366 -10.17 13.36 -36.21
C ALA A 366 -8.92 12.63 -36.74
N ILE A 367 -8.00 12.24 -35.85
CA ILE A 367 -6.83 11.45 -36.22
C ILE A 367 -7.25 10.04 -36.67
N SER A 368 -8.12 9.36 -35.90
CA SER A 368 -8.61 8.03 -36.27
C SER A 368 -9.29 8.05 -37.64
N ASP A 369 -10.16 9.04 -37.89
CA ASP A 369 -10.84 9.21 -39.17
C ASP A 369 -9.85 9.48 -40.32
N ALA A 370 -8.80 10.28 -40.07
CA ALA A 370 -7.75 10.54 -41.05
C ALA A 370 -6.96 9.27 -41.41
N TYR A 371 -6.64 8.42 -40.42
CA TYR A 371 -5.98 7.13 -40.65
C TYR A 371 -6.87 6.16 -41.41
N ASN A 372 -8.16 6.06 -41.04
CA ASN A 372 -9.14 5.24 -41.73
C ASN A 372 -9.33 5.68 -43.19
N TYR A 373 -9.45 6.99 -43.44
CA TYR A 373 -9.51 7.53 -44.80
C TYR A 373 -8.24 7.24 -45.61
N ALA A 374 -7.08 7.35 -44.97
CA ALA A 374 -5.78 7.18 -45.60
C ALA A 374 -5.28 5.73 -45.67
N GLN A 375 -6.09 4.75 -45.27
CA GLN A 375 -5.73 3.32 -45.20
C GLN A 375 -5.10 2.81 -46.51
N THR A 376 -5.67 3.18 -47.66
CA THR A 376 -5.18 2.78 -48.99
C THR A 376 -4.00 3.62 -49.50
N SER A 377 -3.45 4.52 -48.67
CA SER A 377 -2.37 5.43 -49.02
C SER A 377 -1.29 5.50 -47.92
N TRP A 378 -1.11 6.65 -47.25
CA TRP A 378 -0.08 6.84 -46.23
C TRP A 378 -0.46 6.24 -44.87
N GLY A 379 -1.76 6.02 -44.59
CA GLY A 379 -2.24 5.53 -43.30
C GLY A 379 -1.77 4.11 -42.97
N SER A 380 -1.63 3.24 -43.98
CA SER A 380 -1.08 1.88 -43.82
C SER A 380 0.45 1.84 -43.72
N LEU A 381 1.14 2.93 -44.09
CA LEU A 381 2.60 3.04 -44.02
C LEU A 381 3.07 3.81 -42.77
N SER A 382 2.18 4.54 -42.12
CA SER A 382 2.47 5.35 -40.95
C SER A 382 2.18 4.56 -39.66
N PRO A 383 3.16 4.33 -38.78
CA PRO A 383 2.96 3.57 -37.55
C PRO A 383 2.18 4.35 -36.47
N GLY A 384 1.99 5.65 -36.64
CA GLY A 384 1.26 6.47 -35.68
C GLY A 384 1.46 7.99 -35.85
N THR A 385 0.70 8.77 -35.09
CA THR A 385 0.81 10.23 -35.04
C THR A 385 0.46 10.77 -33.66
N GLY A 386 0.94 11.97 -33.36
CA GLY A 386 0.52 12.75 -32.20
C GLY A 386 -0.05 14.11 -32.64
N VAL A 387 -1.03 14.61 -31.90
CA VAL A 387 -1.56 15.97 -32.03
C VAL A 387 -1.52 16.64 -30.67
N VAL A 388 -0.96 17.85 -30.64
CA VAL A 388 -0.93 18.70 -29.45
C VAL A 388 -1.63 20.01 -29.78
N VAL A 389 -2.60 20.39 -28.96
CA VAL A 389 -3.24 21.70 -29.01
C VAL A 389 -2.85 22.48 -27.77
N ILE A 390 -2.27 23.66 -27.96
CA ILE A 390 -1.77 24.52 -26.88
C ILE A 390 -2.42 25.89 -26.95
N ASP A 391 -2.79 26.44 -25.79
CA ASP A 391 -3.11 27.85 -25.67
C ASP A 391 -1.81 28.66 -25.66
N VAL A 392 -1.57 29.40 -26.75
CA VAL A 392 -0.34 30.17 -26.96
C VAL A 392 -0.14 31.31 -25.94
N ASN A 393 -1.19 31.76 -25.25
CA ASN A 393 -1.08 32.84 -24.28
C ASN A 393 -0.70 32.34 -22.89
N THR A 394 -1.07 31.10 -22.55
CA THR A 394 -0.91 30.54 -21.20
C THR A 394 0.05 29.35 -21.13
N GLY A 395 0.34 28.72 -22.27
CA GLY A 395 1.07 27.45 -22.34
C GLY A 395 0.24 26.22 -21.94
N ALA A 396 -1.05 26.40 -21.63
CA ALA A 396 -1.93 25.31 -21.24
C ALA A 396 -2.11 24.32 -22.39
N ILE A 397 -1.94 23.02 -22.12
CA ILE A 397 -2.17 21.98 -23.11
C ILE A 397 -3.64 21.58 -23.07
N LEU A 398 -4.34 21.78 -24.18
CA LEU A 398 -5.79 21.60 -24.31
C LEU A 398 -6.16 20.22 -24.87
N ALA A 399 -5.29 19.62 -25.68
CA ALA A 399 -5.40 18.25 -26.13
C ALA A 399 -4.01 17.67 -26.43
N LEU A 400 -3.81 16.39 -26.11
CA LEU A 400 -2.67 15.55 -26.46
C LEU A 400 -3.20 14.20 -26.95
N ALA A 401 -3.57 14.12 -28.21
CA ALA A 401 -4.05 12.87 -28.81
C ALA A 401 -2.87 12.10 -29.42
N SER A 402 -2.88 10.78 -29.25
CA SER A 402 -1.90 9.86 -29.84
C SER A 402 -2.64 8.74 -30.53
N TYR A 403 -2.19 8.38 -31.73
CA TYR A 403 -2.71 7.27 -32.51
C TYR A 403 -1.56 6.35 -32.94
N PRO A 404 -1.71 5.01 -32.88
CA PRO A 404 -2.89 4.30 -32.37
C PRO A 404 -3.11 4.58 -30.88
N THR A 405 -4.38 4.57 -30.45
CA THR A 405 -4.70 4.61 -29.02
C THR A 405 -4.63 3.19 -28.44
N PHE A 406 -4.72 3.06 -27.13
CA PHE A 406 -4.94 1.77 -26.47
C PHE A 406 -6.13 1.85 -25.53
N GLU A 407 -6.69 0.69 -25.27
CA GLU A 407 -7.85 0.52 -24.42
C GLU A 407 -7.40 0.20 -22.98
N PRO A 408 -7.67 1.06 -21.99
CA PRO A 408 -7.18 0.86 -20.62
C PRO A 408 -7.68 -0.43 -19.97
N ALA A 409 -8.85 -0.91 -20.39
CA ALA A 409 -9.49 -2.10 -19.85
C ALA A 409 -8.65 -3.37 -20.01
N ILE A 410 -7.78 -3.46 -21.02
CA ILE A 410 -6.92 -4.64 -21.22
C ILE A 410 -5.90 -4.82 -20.09
N PHE A 411 -5.64 -3.76 -19.32
CA PHE A 411 -4.71 -3.76 -18.20
C PHE A 411 -5.43 -3.75 -16.85
N ASN A 412 -6.73 -3.49 -16.82
CA ASN A 412 -7.51 -3.39 -15.59
C ASN A 412 -8.23 -4.72 -15.34
N PRO A 413 -7.78 -5.53 -14.36
CA PRO A 413 -8.23 -6.91 -14.17
C PRO A 413 -9.69 -7.09 -13.75
#